data_AF-A0A2W7B4H8-F1
#
_entry.id   AF-A0A2W7B4H8-F1
#
_cell.length_a   1.000
_cell.length_b   1.000
_cell.length_c   1.000
_cell.angle_alpha   90.00
_cell.angle_beta   90.00
_cell.angle_gamma   90.00
#
_symmetry.space_group_name_H-M   'P 1'
#
loop_
_entity.id
_entity.type
_entity.pdbx_description
1 polymer ?
#
loop_
_entity_poly.entity_id
_entity_poly.type
_entity_poly.pdbx_seq_one_letter_code
_entity_poly.pdbx_strand_id
1 'polypeptide(L)'
;MLRFDEKIVNLYIRLCVEEELGLSYDNLLYSFLSFSWKHSFLDIYRCIERLFFIPRTEVFYNAICSKKINYSQISFIDFSKKLEESTGWKPNEQDSLEQLLEVIEDGNLELFNKLQKIANFPYQESDKNNKITKITAKFIYTLRNNIVHFRPINEEKNYNDEEWNIIIEFCLEVVIDLYKKYKKYL
;
A
#
# COMPACT_ATOMS: atom_id res chain seq x y z
N MET A 1 20.82 13.52 -3.88
CA MET A 1 19.35 13.57 -3.71
C MET A 1 18.73 12.93 -4.94
N LEU A 2 17.67 12.14 -4.77
CA LEU A 2 17.00 11.47 -5.89
C LEU A 2 16.46 12.51 -6.88
N ARG A 3 16.48 12.16 -8.18
CA ARG A 3 15.91 12.99 -9.24
C ARG A 3 14.51 12.49 -9.53
N PHE A 4 13.57 12.89 -8.69
CA PHE A 4 12.15 12.61 -8.93
C PHE A 4 11.67 13.38 -10.15
N ASP A 5 10.85 12.73 -10.97
CA ASP A 5 10.13 13.41 -12.04
C ASP A 5 9.16 14.45 -11.46
N GLU A 6 8.86 15.49 -12.24
CA GLU A 6 7.95 16.57 -11.84
C GLU A 6 6.59 16.04 -11.36
N LYS A 7 6.11 14.97 -12.00
CA LYS A 7 4.87 14.28 -11.59
C LYS A 7 4.94 13.78 -10.14
N ILE A 8 6.04 13.15 -9.74
CA ILE A 8 6.20 12.59 -8.40
C ILE A 8 6.30 13.71 -7.36
N VAL A 9 7.03 14.78 -7.68
CA VAL A 9 7.09 15.98 -6.82
C VAL A 9 5.69 16.53 -6.58
N ASN A 10 4.87 16.64 -7.63
CA ASN A 10 3.48 17.08 -7.51
C ASN A 10 2.61 16.13 -6.67
N LEU A 11 2.84 14.81 -6.73
CA LEU A 11 2.15 13.84 -5.87
C LEU A 11 2.51 14.03 -4.39
N TYR A 12 3.78 14.26 -4.06
CA TYR A 12 4.18 14.58 -2.68
C TYR A 12 3.52 15.87 -2.19
N ILE A 13 3.53 16.93 -3.00
CA ILE A 13 2.88 18.20 -2.66
C ILE A 13 1.40 17.99 -2.41
N ARG A 14 0.71 17.25 -3.29
CA ARG A 14 -0.71 16.93 -3.15
C ARG A 14 -1.00 16.21 -1.82
N LEU A 15 -0.21 15.20 -1.47
CA LEU A 15 -0.35 14.48 -0.20
C LEU A 15 -0.13 15.38 1.02
N CYS A 16 0.80 16.34 0.94
CA CYS A 16 1.05 17.29 2.01
C CYS A 16 -0.10 18.31 2.18
N VAL A 17 -0.78 18.69 1.10
CA VAL A 17 -1.92 19.64 1.16
C VAL A 17 -3.19 18.98 1.68
N GLU A 18 -3.36 17.67 1.49
CA GLU A 18 -4.54 16.94 1.96
C GLU A 18 -4.42 16.61 3.47
N GLU A 19 -4.47 17.64 4.33
CA GLU A 19 -4.33 17.56 5.81
C GLU A 19 -5.30 16.58 6.50
N GLU A 20 -6.46 16.31 5.88
CA GLU A 20 -7.53 15.51 6.49
C GLU A 20 -7.39 13.99 6.30
N LEU A 21 -6.29 13.52 5.71
CA LEU A 21 -6.14 12.08 5.42
C LEU A 21 -5.64 11.25 6.61
N GLY A 22 -5.14 11.86 7.69
CA GLY A 22 -4.57 11.08 8.82
C GLY A 22 -3.26 10.37 8.46
N LEU A 23 -2.55 10.88 7.44
CA LEU A 23 -1.28 10.38 6.95
C LEU A 23 -0.15 10.54 7.98
N SER A 24 0.84 9.64 7.90
CA SER A 24 2.11 9.81 8.62
C SER A 24 3.05 10.71 7.80
N TYR A 25 2.97 12.03 8.00
CA TYR A 25 3.74 13.01 7.22
C TYR A 25 5.26 12.79 7.32
N ASP A 26 5.76 12.29 8.45
CA ASP A 26 7.18 11.99 8.63
C ASP A 26 7.68 10.98 7.59
N ASN A 27 6.92 9.91 7.33
CA ASN A 27 7.29 8.90 6.33
C ASN A 27 7.32 9.51 4.92
N LEU A 28 6.35 10.36 4.57
CA LEU A 28 6.33 11.02 3.27
C LEU A 28 7.52 11.98 3.11
N LEU A 29 7.84 12.73 4.17
CA LEU A 29 8.98 13.64 4.18
C LEU A 29 10.31 12.89 4.08
N TYR A 30 10.49 11.81 4.85
CA TYR A 30 11.69 10.96 4.78
C TYR A 30 11.86 10.33 3.41
N SER A 31 10.75 9.90 2.81
CA SER A 31 10.78 9.37 1.45
C SER A 31 11.24 10.42 0.44
N PHE A 32 10.67 11.64 0.52
CA PHE A 32 11.00 12.74 -0.36
C PHE A 32 12.46 13.22 -0.22
N LEU A 33 12.99 13.21 1.01
CA LEU A 33 14.36 13.63 1.31
C LEU A 33 15.40 12.51 1.15
N SER A 34 14.96 11.31 0.79
CA SER A 34 15.84 10.15 0.69
C SER A 34 16.95 10.33 -0.36
N PHE A 35 18.08 9.68 -0.11
CA PHE A 35 19.21 9.58 -1.05
C PHE A 35 19.19 8.29 -1.88
N SER A 36 18.25 7.38 -1.60
CA SER A 36 18.19 6.05 -2.19
C SER A 36 16.76 5.64 -2.48
N TRP A 37 16.50 5.20 -3.71
CA TRP A 37 15.18 4.75 -4.14
C TRP A 37 14.60 3.66 -3.24
N LYS A 38 15.46 2.71 -2.81
CA LYS A 38 15.09 1.63 -1.88
C LYS A 38 14.52 2.19 -0.57
N HIS A 39 15.15 3.21 0.00
CA HIS A 39 14.70 3.84 1.25
C HIS A 39 13.43 4.67 1.03
N SER A 40 13.36 5.43 -0.07
CA SER A 40 12.16 6.19 -0.44
C SER A 40 10.95 5.26 -0.58
N PHE A 41 11.12 4.13 -1.27
CA PHE A 41 10.10 3.11 -1.40
C PHE A 41 9.64 2.55 -0.04
N LEU A 42 10.58 2.21 0.86
CA LEU A 42 10.23 1.65 2.18
C LEU A 42 9.40 2.63 3.03
N ASP A 43 9.73 3.92 2.98
CA ASP A 43 9.00 4.93 3.74
C ASP A 43 7.57 5.11 3.23
N ILE A 44 7.36 5.09 1.91
CA ILE A 44 5.99 5.12 1.33
C ILE A 44 5.26 3.81 1.65
N TYR A 45 5.95 2.67 1.58
CA TYR A 45 5.36 1.36 1.87
C TYR A 45 4.82 1.30 3.30
N ARG A 46 5.50 1.89 4.29
CA ARG A 46 5.01 2.00 5.67
C ARG A 46 3.67 2.74 5.77
N CYS A 47 3.41 3.72 4.90
CA CYS A 47 2.11 4.39 4.84
C CYS A 47 1.02 3.43 4.37
N ILE A 48 1.31 2.54 3.41
CA ILE A 48 0.38 1.50 2.93
C ILE A 48 0.19 0.43 4.02
N GLU A 49 1.27 -0.02 4.67
CA GLU A 49 1.26 -1.04 5.72
C GLU A 49 0.35 -0.68 6.89
N ARG A 50 0.30 0.61 7.25
CA ARG A 50 -0.62 1.13 8.27
C ARG A 50 -2.09 0.83 7.96
N LEU A 51 -2.46 0.52 6.72
CA LEU A 51 -3.83 0.22 6.30
C LEU A 51 -4.14 -1.28 6.23
N PHE A 52 -3.17 -2.18 6.39
CA PHE A 52 -3.37 -3.63 6.20
C PHE A 52 -4.42 -4.24 7.13
N PHE A 53 -4.63 -3.67 8.31
CA PHE A 53 -5.63 -4.16 9.24
C PHE A 53 -7.07 -3.90 8.77
N ILE A 54 -7.29 -2.87 7.93
CA ILE A 54 -8.63 -2.34 7.64
C ILE A 54 -9.51 -3.36 6.91
N PRO A 55 -9.13 -3.93 5.75
CA PRO A 55 -10.05 -4.75 4.95
C PRO A 55 -10.61 -5.94 5.72
N ARG A 56 -9.76 -6.61 6.50
CA ARG A 56 -10.16 -7.79 7.26
C ARG A 56 -10.90 -7.42 8.55
N THR A 57 -10.49 -6.37 9.25
CA THR A 57 -11.16 -5.93 10.48
C THR A 57 -12.55 -5.37 10.19
N GLU A 58 -12.75 -4.72 9.03
CA GLU A 58 -14.05 -4.22 8.56
C GLU A 58 -15.10 -5.32 8.47
N VAL A 59 -14.73 -6.52 7.98
CA VAL A 59 -15.63 -7.67 7.91
C VAL A 59 -16.13 -8.09 9.30
N PHE A 60 -15.23 -8.21 10.28
CA PHE A 60 -15.59 -8.58 11.64
C PHE A 60 -16.41 -7.49 12.33
N TYR A 61 -15.99 -6.23 12.19
CA TYR A 61 -16.67 -5.08 12.76
C TYR A 61 -18.12 -5.01 12.25
N ASN A 62 -18.33 -5.10 10.94
CA ASN A 62 -19.66 -5.07 10.34
C ASN A 62 -20.53 -6.28 10.73
N ALA A 63 -19.92 -7.47 10.87
CA ALA A 63 -20.63 -8.68 11.32
C ALA A 63 -21.13 -8.58 12.79
N ILE A 64 -20.41 -7.81 13.63
CA ILE A 64 -20.80 -7.57 15.02
C ILE A 64 -21.83 -6.44 15.10
N CYS A 65 -21.60 -5.32 14.41
CA CYS A 65 -22.51 -4.17 14.41
C CYS A 65 -23.88 -4.50 13.81
N SER A 66 -23.94 -5.32 12.75
CA SER A 66 -25.20 -5.74 12.13
C SER A 66 -26.10 -6.57 13.05
N LYS A 67 -25.54 -7.24 14.06
CA LYS A 67 -26.27 -8.11 15.00
C LYS A 67 -26.96 -7.37 16.15
N LYS A 68 -27.02 -6.03 16.13
CA LYS A 68 -27.68 -5.19 17.17
C LYS A 68 -27.25 -5.54 18.60
N ILE A 69 -26.02 -6.03 18.80
CA ILE A 69 -25.52 -6.23 20.14
C ILE A 69 -25.18 -4.84 20.67
N ASN A 70 -25.76 -4.50 21.80
CA ASN A 70 -25.73 -3.23 22.53
C ASN A 70 -24.32 -2.84 23.03
N TYR A 71 -23.27 -3.17 22.28
CA TYR A 71 -21.94 -2.66 22.51
C TYR A 71 -21.97 -1.18 22.13
N SER A 72 -21.93 -0.36 23.17
CA SER A 72 -21.56 1.05 23.13
C SER A 72 -20.51 1.32 22.06
N GLN A 73 -20.70 2.42 21.33
CA GLN A 73 -19.97 2.92 20.16
C GLN A 73 -18.43 2.80 20.29
N ILE A 74 -17.87 1.60 20.13
CA ILE A 74 -16.43 1.43 20.05
C ILE A 74 -15.98 1.90 18.68
N SER A 75 -14.99 2.79 18.62
CA SER A 75 -14.42 3.22 17.34
C SER A 75 -13.80 2.03 16.61
N PHE A 76 -13.74 2.09 15.28
CA PHE A 76 -13.12 1.03 14.48
C PHE A 76 -11.66 0.78 14.87
N ILE A 77 -10.93 1.85 15.17
CA ILE A 77 -9.53 1.80 15.62
C ILE A 77 -9.44 1.09 16.97
N ASP A 78 -10.29 1.45 17.94
CA ASP A 78 -10.26 0.82 19.26
C ASP A 78 -10.67 -0.65 19.20
N PHE A 79 -11.61 -1.00 18.32
CA PHE A 79 -11.96 -2.39 18.05
C PHE A 79 -10.77 -3.16 17.48
N SER A 80 -10.09 -2.61 16.47
CA SER A 80 -8.91 -3.23 15.86
C SER A 80 -7.78 -3.43 16.88
N LYS A 81 -7.47 -2.42 17.69
CA LYS A 81 -6.47 -2.52 18.76
C LYS A 81 -6.80 -3.63 19.75
N LYS A 82 -8.04 -3.66 20.26
CA LYS A 82 -8.46 -4.71 21.21
C LYS A 82 -8.43 -6.10 20.59
N LEU A 83 -8.78 -6.22 19.31
CA LEU A 83 -8.69 -7.50 18.60
C LEU A 83 -7.24 -8.00 18.55
N GLU A 84 -6.30 -7.13 18.16
CA GLU A 84 -4.88 -7.48 18.10
C GLU A 84 -4.31 -7.80 19.49
N GLU A 85 -4.62 -6.99 20.50
CA GLU A 85 -4.14 -7.21 21.88
C GLU A 85 -4.66 -8.52 22.49
N SER A 86 -5.92 -8.88 22.20
CA SER A 86 -6.55 -10.07 22.79
C SER A 86 -6.21 -11.38 22.07
N THR A 87 -6.00 -11.33 20.75
CA THR A 87 -5.80 -12.53 19.93
C THR A 87 -4.38 -12.68 19.40
N GLY A 88 -3.59 -11.61 19.41
CA GLY A 88 -2.31 -11.53 18.68
C GLY A 88 -2.47 -11.61 17.17
N TRP A 89 -3.70 -11.55 16.65
CA TRP A 89 -3.97 -11.76 15.24
C TRP A 89 -3.49 -10.58 14.41
N LYS A 90 -2.65 -10.88 13.40
CA LYS A 90 -2.17 -9.94 12.40
C LYS A 90 -2.51 -10.48 11.01
N PRO A 91 -2.99 -9.62 10.11
CA PRO A 91 -3.30 -10.06 8.76
C PRO A 91 -2.00 -10.35 7.99
N ASN A 92 -2.06 -11.29 7.04
CA ASN A 92 -0.91 -11.59 6.19
C ASN A 92 -0.60 -10.37 5.30
N GLU A 93 0.65 -9.95 5.24
CA GLU A 93 1.10 -8.74 4.53
C GLU A 93 0.76 -8.75 3.03
N GLN A 94 1.10 -9.84 2.33
CA GLN A 94 0.86 -9.95 0.89
C GLN A 94 -0.65 -9.99 0.59
N ASP A 95 -1.41 -10.79 1.33
CA ASP A 95 -2.86 -10.88 1.13
C ASP A 95 -3.55 -9.54 1.43
N SER A 96 -3.08 -8.81 2.44
CA SER A 96 -3.64 -7.50 2.81
C SER A 96 -3.37 -6.48 1.71
N LEU A 97 -2.16 -6.51 1.15
CA LEU A 97 -1.82 -5.66 0.01
C LEU A 97 -2.69 -5.98 -1.21
N GLU A 98 -2.92 -7.26 -1.53
CA GLU A 98 -3.84 -7.66 -2.60
C GLU A 98 -5.25 -7.09 -2.36
N GLN A 99 -5.80 -7.26 -1.17
CA GLN A 99 -7.13 -6.74 -0.80
C GLN A 99 -7.21 -5.21 -0.90
N LEU A 100 -6.18 -4.48 -0.50
CA LEU A 100 -6.14 -3.03 -0.65
C LEU A 100 -6.11 -2.63 -2.13
N LEU A 101 -5.29 -3.30 -2.95
CA LEU A 101 -5.18 -3.00 -4.38
C LEU A 101 -6.47 -3.31 -5.15
N GLU A 102 -7.20 -4.37 -4.79
CA GLU A 102 -8.52 -4.70 -5.36
C GLU A 102 -9.54 -3.57 -5.18
N VAL A 103 -9.43 -2.78 -4.10
CA VAL A 103 -10.38 -1.69 -3.81
C VAL A 103 -10.19 -0.48 -4.73
N ILE A 104 -9.00 -0.32 -5.32
CA ILE A 104 -8.63 0.84 -6.14
C ILE A 104 -8.34 0.47 -7.61
N GLU A 105 -8.39 -0.83 -7.96
CA GLU A 105 -8.09 -1.37 -9.28
C GLU A 105 -8.92 -0.70 -10.38
N ASP A 106 -10.25 -0.69 -10.22
CA ASP A 106 -11.21 -0.22 -11.24
C ASP A 106 -10.97 1.24 -11.66
N GLY A 107 -10.47 2.08 -10.76
CA GLY A 107 -10.19 3.49 -11.02
C GLY A 107 -8.80 3.75 -11.62
N ASN A 108 -7.91 2.76 -11.60
CA ASN A 108 -6.47 2.97 -11.81
C ASN A 108 -5.81 1.94 -12.73
N LEU A 109 -6.56 1.21 -13.56
CA LEU A 109 -6.01 0.16 -14.43
C LEU A 109 -4.78 0.58 -15.24
N GLU A 110 -4.73 1.82 -15.74
CA GLU A 110 -3.57 2.35 -16.44
C GLU A 110 -2.29 2.34 -15.59
N LEU A 111 -2.41 2.71 -14.31
CA LEU A 111 -1.31 2.72 -13.34
C LEU A 111 -0.77 1.30 -13.10
N PHE A 112 -1.65 0.31 -12.93
CA PHE A 112 -1.27 -1.08 -12.78
C PHE A 112 -0.58 -1.63 -14.04
N ASN A 113 -1.11 -1.31 -15.23
CA ASN A 113 -0.52 -1.70 -16.50
C ASN A 113 0.87 -1.06 -16.71
N LYS A 114 1.06 0.19 -16.27
CA LYS A 114 2.35 0.88 -16.32
C LYS A 114 3.40 0.16 -15.45
N LEU A 115 3.03 -0.21 -14.23
CA LEU A 115 3.92 -0.95 -13.32
C LEU A 115 4.23 -2.36 -13.84
N GLN A 116 3.23 -3.06 -14.40
CA GLN A 116 3.41 -4.38 -14.99
C GLN A 116 4.53 -4.38 -16.04
N LYS A 117 4.55 -3.38 -16.94
CA LYS A 117 5.54 -3.28 -18.02
C LYS A 117 6.98 -3.28 -17.50
N ILE A 118 7.22 -2.65 -16.35
CA ILE A 118 8.54 -2.55 -15.71
C ILE A 118 8.91 -3.80 -14.95
N ALA A 119 7.95 -4.29 -14.18
CA ALA A 119 8.17 -5.49 -13.39
C ALA A 119 8.32 -6.73 -14.29
N ASN A 120 7.85 -6.65 -15.55
CA ASN A 120 7.90 -7.69 -16.57
C ASN A 120 7.31 -9.02 -16.07
N PHE A 121 6.24 -8.94 -15.29
CA PHE A 121 5.54 -10.14 -14.82
C PHE A 121 4.46 -10.57 -15.84
N PRO A 122 4.26 -11.90 -15.99
CA PRO A 122 3.30 -12.44 -16.94
C PRO A 122 1.86 -12.27 -16.42
N TYR A 123 1.29 -11.08 -16.59
CA TYR A 123 -0.15 -10.88 -16.50
C TYR A 123 -0.75 -10.93 -17.91
N GLN A 124 -1.76 -11.80 -18.07
CA GLN A 124 -2.61 -11.90 -19.25
C GLN A 124 -4.04 -11.71 -18.78
N GLU A 125 -4.70 -10.67 -19.29
CA GLU A 125 -6.08 -10.30 -18.94
C GLU A 125 -7.09 -11.44 -19.20
N SER A 126 -6.77 -12.38 -20.10
CA SER A 126 -7.60 -13.54 -20.43
C SER A 126 -7.62 -14.65 -19.36
N ASP A 127 -6.69 -14.65 -18.40
CA ASP A 127 -6.64 -15.65 -17.34
C ASP A 127 -7.46 -15.18 -16.12
N LYS A 128 -8.69 -15.70 -16.00
CA LYS A 128 -9.60 -15.40 -14.89
C LYS A 128 -9.02 -15.72 -13.50
N ASN A 129 -8.01 -16.60 -13.41
CA ASN A 129 -7.36 -16.94 -12.14
C ASN A 129 -6.19 -15.99 -11.79
N ASN A 130 -5.83 -15.09 -12.69
CA ASN A 130 -4.64 -14.26 -12.60
C ASN A 130 -5.00 -12.77 -12.58
N LYS A 131 -5.42 -12.27 -11.42
CA LYS A 131 -5.73 -10.84 -11.23
C LYS A 131 -4.46 -9.98 -11.24
N ILE A 132 -4.52 -8.79 -11.86
CA ILE A 132 -3.38 -7.86 -11.90
C ILE A 132 -3.01 -7.39 -10.48
N THR A 133 -3.99 -7.23 -9.59
CA THR A 133 -3.81 -6.87 -8.19
C THR A 133 -3.03 -7.90 -7.41
N LYS A 134 -3.33 -9.19 -7.60
CA LYS A 134 -2.59 -10.31 -7.01
C LYS A 134 -1.12 -10.30 -7.42
N ILE A 135 -0.85 -10.17 -8.72
CA ILE A 135 0.54 -10.17 -9.20
C ILE A 135 1.27 -8.91 -8.74
N THR A 136 0.60 -7.76 -8.76
CA THR A 136 1.15 -6.49 -8.31
C THR A 136 1.47 -6.52 -6.81
N ALA A 137 0.56 -7.05 -5.99
CA ALA A 137 0.80 -7.24 -4.56
C ALA A 137 2.02 -8.13 -4.31
N LYS A 138 2.11 -9.26 -5.03
CA LYS A 138 3.27 -10.16 -4.94
C LYS A 138 4.56 -9.44 -5.35
N PHE A 139 4.54 -8.64 -6.42
CA PHE A 139 5.69 -7.86 -6.87
C PHE A 139 6.17 -6.88 -5.80
N ILE A 140 5.28 -6.01 -5.30
CA ILE A 140 5.61 -4.99 -4.30
C ILE A 140 6.09 -5.64 -2.98
N TYR A 141 5.41 -6.70 -2.52
CA TYR A 141 5.81 -7.46 -1.34
C TYR A 141 7.20 -8.09 -1.51
N THR A 142 7.47 -8.68 -2.68
CA THR A 142 8.79 -9.27 -2.99
C THR A 142 9.87 -8.20 -3.03
N LEU A 143 9.58 -7.04 -3.66
CA LEU A 143 10.51 -5.91 -3.70
C LEU A 143 10.86 -5.42 -2.30
N ARG A 144 9.85 -5.20 -1.45
CA ARG A 144 10.03 -4.83 -0.03
C ARG A 144 10.90 -5.83 0.71
N ASN A 145 10.59 -7.11 0.58
CA ASN A 145 11.35 -8.16 1.25
C ASN A 145 12.79 -8.26 0.75
N ASN A 146 13.05 -8.04 -0.53
CA ASN A 146 14.41 -8.04 -1.08
C ASN A 146 15.24 -6.87 -0.57
N ILE A 147 14.61 -5.70 -0.38
CA ILE A 147 15.30 -4.52 0.16
C ILE A 147 15.65 -4.73 1.65
N VAL A 148 14.72 -5.29 2.43
CA VAL A 148 14.91 -5.49 3.88
C VAL A 148 15.78 -6.71 4.20
N HIS A 149 15.66 -7.77 3.40
CA HIS A 149 16.37 -9.02 3.61
C HIS A 149 17.44 -9.23 2.54
N PHE A 150 18.69 -8.94 2.89
CA PHE A 150 19.90 -9.24 2.10
C PHE A 150 20.15 -10.76 2.00
N ARG A 151 19.21 -11.51 1.42
CA ARG A 151 19.33 -12.96 1.26
C ARG A 151 20.16 -13.29 0.02
N PRO A 152 21.15 -14.20 0.11
CA PRO A 152 21.99 -14.58 -1.02
C PRO A 152 21.25 -15.20 -2.21
N ILE A 153 20.06 -15.75 -1.97
CA ILE A 153 19.25 -16.43 -2.99
C ILE A 153 18.44 -15.47 -3.87
N ASN A 154 18.31 -14.21 -3.44
CA ASN A 154 17.58 -13.20 -4.19
C ASN A 154 18.59 -12.48 -5.10
N GLU A 155 18.52 -12.73 -6.41
CA GLU A 155 19.19 -11.85 -7.36
C GLU A 155 18.60 -10.44 -7.18
N GLU A 156 19.42 -9.47 -6.75
CA GLU A 156 18.99 -8.09 -6.68
C GLU A 156 18.69 -7.61 -8.10
N LYS A 157 17.39 -7.56 -8.45
CA LYS A 157 16.97 -6.87 -9.68
C LYS A 157 17.30 -5.39 -9.50
N ASN A 158 18.27 -4.92 -10.27
CA ASN A 158 18.67 -3.53 -10.30
C ASN A 158 17.73 -2.78 -11.23
N TYR A 159 16.88 -1.93 -10.66
CA TYR A 159 16.06 -0.99 -11.42
C TYR A 159 16.85 0.30 -11.68
N ASN A 160 16.68 0.86 -12.87
CA ASN A 160 17.20 2.18 -13.22
C ASN A 160 16.31 3.30 -12.64
N ASP A 161 16.72 4.56 -12.81
CA ASP A 161 16.00 5.72 -12.26
C ASP A 161 14.57 5.86 -12.83
N GLU A 162 14.35 5.58 -14.11
CA GLU A 162 13.01 5.66 -14.73
C GLU A 162 12.07 4.59 -14.16
N GLU A 163 12.59 3.36 -14.00
CA GLU A 163 11.84 2.26 -13.40
C GLU A 163 11.49 2.54 -11.94
N TRP A 164 12.43 3.10 -11.17
CA TRP A 164 12.19 3.52 -9.80
C TRP A 164 11.17 4.65 -9.69
N ASN A 165 11.24 5.65 -10.58
CA ASN A 165 10.24 6.72 -10.61
C ASN A 165 8.83 6.14 -10.74
N ILE A 166 8.63 5.14 -11.59
CA ILE A 166 7.30 4.54 -11.80
C ILE A 166 6.86 3.69 -10.60
N ILE A 167 7.80 2.99 -9.94
CA ILE A 167 7.50 2.27 -8.69
C ILE A 167 7.06 3.25 -7.59
N ILE A 168 7.77 4.37 -7.44
CA ILE A 168 7.45 5.41 -6.44
C ILE A 168 6.12 6.07 -6.77
N GLU A 169 5.89 6.45 -8.03
CA GLU A 169 4.63 6.99 -8.52
C GLU A 169 3.46 6.05 -8.19
N PHE A 170 3.61 4.76 -8.49
CA PHE A 170 2.61 3.74 -8.15
C PHE A 170 2.29 3.75 -6.66
N CYS A 171 3.31 3.69 -5.80
CA CYS A 171 3.11 3.65 -4.35
C CYS A 171 2.46 4.94 -3.82
N LEU A 172 2.80 6.12 -4.35
CA LEU A 172 2.20 7.39 -3.93
C LEU A 172 0.72 7.50 -4.33
N GLU A 173 0.37 7.13 -5.56
CA GLU A 173 -1.03 7.13 -6.01
C GLU A 173 -1.87 6.12 -5.19
N VAL A 174 -1.31 4.93 -4.90
CA VAL A 174 -1.94 3.95 -3.99
C VAL A 174 -2.18 4.55 -2.60
N VAL A 175 -1.20 5.28 -2.04
CA VAL A 175 -1.38 5.97 -0.75
C VAL A 175 -2.50 7.00 -0.84
N ILE A 176 -2.54 7.84 -1.87
CA ILE A 176 -3.60 8.84 -2.06
C ILE A 176 -4.98 8.17 -2.06
N ASP A 177 -5.17 7.15 -2.89
CA ASP A 177 -6.48 6.55 -3.11
C ASP A 177 -6.95 5.74 -1.90
N LEU A 178 -6.06 4.98 -1.26
CA LEU A 178 -6.41 4.20 -0.08
C LEU A 178 -6.75 5.10 1.11
N TYR A 179 -5.99 6.16 1.36
CA TYR A 179 -6.29 7.08 2.46
C TYR A 179 -7.59 7.84 2.21
N LYS A 180 -7.89 8.23 0.97
CA LYS A 180 -9.21 8.78 0.61
C LYS A 180 -10.33 7.79 0.86
N LYS A 181 -10.16 6.54 0.45
CA LYS A 181 -11.15 5.48 0.61
C LYS A 181 -11.44 5.17 2.08
N TYR A 182 -10.39 5.12 2.89
CA TYR A 182 -10.45 4.70 4.29
C TYR A 182 -10.47 5.85 5.29
N LYS A 183 -10.61 7.10 4.84
CA LYS A 183 -10.71 8.30 5.69
C LYS A 183 -11.71 8.14 6.86
N LYS A 184 -12.80 7.40 6.68
CA LYS A 184 -13.80 7.16 7.74
C LYS A 184 -13.29 6.29 8.92
N TYR A 185 -12.17 5.60 8.75
CA TYR A 185 -11.57 4.69 9.72
C TYR A 185 -10.28 5.23 10.36
N LEU A 186 -9.75 6.32 9.83
CA LEU A 186 -8.51 6.97 10.26
C LEU A 186 -8.82 8.18 11.13
#